data_AF-A0A357N7T4-F1
#
_entry.id   AF-A0A357N7T4-F1
#
_cell.length_a   1.000
_cell.length_b   1.000
_cell.length_c   1.000
_cell.angle_alpha   90.00
_cell.angle_beta   90.00
_cell.angle_gamma   90.00
#
_symmetry.space_group_name_H-M   'P 1'
#
loop_
_entity.id
_entity.type
_entity.pdbx_description
1 polymer ?
#
loop_
_entity_poly.entity_id
_entity_poly.type
_entity_poly.pdbx_seq_one_letter_code
_entity_poly.pdbx_strand_id
1 'polypeptide(L)' 'MRYWLLKTEPETFSYGDLERLGRDRWNGVRNFRALKYLREMQPGDLA' A
#
# COMPACT_ATOMS: atom_id res chain seq x y z
N MET A 1 -6.92 15.97 -1.52
CA MET A 1 -6.31 14.70 -1.96
C MET A 1 -4.97 14.58 -1.28
N ARG A 2 -4.74 13.48 -0.54
CA ARG A 2 -3.42 13.17 0.02
C ARG A 2 -2.67 12.23 -0.92
N TYR A 3 -1.36 12.31 -0.87
CA TYR A 3 -0.47 11.42 -1.61
C TYR A 3 0.28 10.56 -0.61
N TRP A 4 0.37 9.28 -0.90
CA TRP A 4 1.03 8.28 -0.08
C TRP A 4 2.12 7.59 -0.90
N LEU A 5 3.12 7.05 -0.22
CA LEU A 5 4.12 6.20 -0.84
C LEU A 5 4.13 4.87 -0.09
N LEU A 6 3.74 3.82 -0.80
CA LEU A 6 3.70 2.45 -0.31
C LEU A 6 4.94 1.71 -0.82
N LYS A 7 5.52 0.85 0.02
CA LYS A 7 6.72 0.09 -0.33
C LYS A 7 6.49 -1.41 -0.15
N THR A 8 6.99 -2.19 -1.10
CA THR A 8 7.08 -3.65 -1.05
C THR A 8 8.48 -4.08 -1.45
N GLU A 9 8.86 -5.30 -1.09
CA GLU A 9 10.03 -5.94 -1.70
C GLU A 9 9.57 -6.64 -2.98
N PRO A 10 10.16 -6.39 -4.16
CA PRO A 10 9.71 -6.93 -5.44
C PRO A 10 9.62 -8.46 -5.49
N GLU A 11 10.51 -9.14 -4.75
CA GLU A 11 10.55 -10.60 -4.61
C GLU A 11 9.31 -11.17 -3.89
N THR A 12 8.61 -10.33 -3.13
CA THR A 12 7.41 -10.72 -2.36
C THR A 12 6.12 -10.28 -3.04
N PHE A 13 6.10 -9.04 -3.53
CA PHE A 13 4.98 -8.46 -4.25
C PHE A 13 5.50 -7.30 -5.10
N SER A 14 5.59 -7.50 -6.40
CA SER A 14 6.07 -6.47 -7.33
C SER A 14 4.93 -5.55 -7.79
N TYR A 15 5.27 -4.44 -8.43
CA TYR A 15 4.27 -3.60 -9.11
C TYR A 15 3.57 -4.36 -10.25
N GLY A 16 4.29 -5.25 -10.96
CA GLY A 16 3.69 -6.07 -12.01
C GLY A 16 2.64 -7.06 -11.48
N ASP A 17 2.81 -7.54 -10.24
CA ASP A 17 1.78 -8.35 -9.58
C ASP A 17 0.52 -7.52 -9.31
N LEU A 18 0.68 -6.27 -8.87
CA LEU A 18 -0.43 -5.36 -8.68
C LEU A 18 -1.15 -5.05 -9.99
N GLU A 19 -0.41 -4.76 -11.08
CA GLU A 19 -1.01 -4.52 -12.40
C GLU A 19 -1.81 -5.72 -12.89
N ARG A 20 -1.29 -6.93 -12.70
CA ARG A 20 -1.96 -8.18 -13.10
C ARG A 20 -3.22 -8.46 -12.28
N LEU A 21 -3.21 -8.15 -10.99
CA LEU A 21 -4.34 -8.39 -10.08
C LEU A 21 -5.38 -7.26 -10.13
N GLY A 22 -4.98 -6.04 -10.50
CA GLY A 22 -5.79 -4.83 -10.50
C GLY A 22 -6.08 -4.26 -9.11
N ARG A 23 -6.26 -5.13 -8.10
CA ARG A 23 -6.38 -4.77 -6.69
C ARG A 23 -5.91 -5.90 -5.79
N ASP A 24 -5.29 -5.54 -4.67
CA ASP A 24 -5.00 -6.49 -3.61
C ASP A 24 -5.04 -5.79 -2.23
N ARG A 25 -5.04 -6.57 -1.16
CA ARG A 25 -5.05 -6.08 0.22
C ARG A 25 -3.63 -5.73 0.66
N TRP A 26 -3.44 -4.49 1.09
CA TRP A 26 -2.19 -4.05 1.73
C TRP A 26 -2.06 -4.59 3.16
N ASN A 27 -1.43 -5.75 3.30
CA ASN A 27 -1.21 -6.43 4.58
C ASN A 27 0.29 -6.48 4.96
N GLY A 28 0.62 -7.13 6.07
CA GLY A 28 2.02 -7.38 6.46
C GLY A 28 2.77 -6.19 7.08
N VAL A 29 2.13 -5.02 7.23
CA VAL A 29 2.78 -3.84 7.83
C VAL A 29 2.94 -4.02 9.34
N ARG A 30 4.20 -4.22 9.77
CA ARG A 30 4.56 -4.40 11.20
C ARG A 30 5.03 -3.12 11.89
N ASN A 31 5.27 -2.05 11.14
CA ASN A 31 5.67 -0.76 11.71
C ASN A 31 4.43 0.00 12.23
N PHE A 32 4.38 0.28 13.53
CA PHE A 32 3.23 0.95 14.16
C PHE A 32 2.94 2.34 13.59
N ARG A 33 3.97 3.10 13.21
CA ARG A 33 3.81 4.43 12.61
C ARG A 33 3.21 4.33 11.20
N ALA A 34 3.68 3.38 10.39
CA ALA A 34 3.10 3.11 9.08
C ALA A 34 1.65 2.63 9.19
N LEU A 35 1.32 1.77 10.16
CA LEU A 35 -0.05 1.36 10.43
C LEU A 35 -0.96 2.54 10.80
N LYS A 36 -0.45 3.51 11.59
CA LYS A 36 -1.21 4.74 11.88
C LYS A 36 -1.51 5.52 10.61
N TYR A 37 -0.53 5.71 9.72
CA TYR A 37 -0.75 6.41 8.45
C TYR A 37 -1.72 5.67 7.53
N LEU A 38 -1.62 4.34 7.43
CA LEU A 38 -2.57 3.53 6.65
C LEU A 38 -4.02 3.70 7.15
N ARG A 39 -4.23 3.85 8.47
CA ARG A 39 -5.55 4.11 9.05
C ARG A 39 -6.09 5.51 8.74
N GLU A 40 -5.23 6.45 8.37
CA GLU A 40 -5.61 7.83 8.00
C GLU A 40 -5.90 7.97 6.51
N MET A 41 -5.61 6.95 5.68
CA MET A 41 -5.94 6.94 4.25
C MET A 41 -7.46 6.93 4.06
N GLN A 42 -7.93 7.72 3.10
CA GLN A 42 -9.35 7.75 2.73
C GLN A 42 -9.55 7.25 1.29
N PRO A 43 -10.72 6.67 0.95
CA PRO A 43 -11.06 6.38 -0.43
C PRO A 43 -10.93 7.62 -1.31
N GLY A 44 -10.19 7.51 -2.42
CA GLY A 44 -9.89 8.63 -3.32
C GLY A 44 -8.55 9.34 -3.05
N ASP A 45 -7.84 9.00 -1.97
CA ASP A 45 -6.42 9.32 -1.86
C ASP A 45 -5.59 8.53 -2.88
N LEU A 46 -4.45 9.10 -3.30
CA LEU A 46 -3.56 8.50 -4.29
C LEU A 46 -2.32 7.90 -3.61
N ALA A 47 -1.90 6.73 -4.06
CA ALA A 47 -0.78 5.96 -3.50
C ALA A 47 -0.06 5.16 -4.58
#